data_AF-A0A4X1T6Q8-F1
#
_entry.id   AF-A0A4X1T6Q8-F1
#
_cell.length_a   1.000
_cell.length_b   1.000
_cell.length_c   1.000
_cell.angle_alpha   90.00
_cell.angle_beta   90.00
_cell.angle_gamma   90.00
#
_symmetry.space_group_name_H-M   'P 1'
#
loop_
_entity.id
_entity.type
_entity.pdbx_description
1 polymer ?
#
loop_
_entity_poly.entity_id
_entity_poly.type
_entity_poly.pdbx_seq_one_letter_code
_entity_poly.pdbx_strand_id
1 'polypeptide(L)'
;MSGSYSKAAAVGSAAGPGGLVAGKEEKKKAGGGVLNRLKARRQAPHHAADDGIGAVVTEQELLALDTIRPDHVLRLSRVTENYLCKPEDNVYGIDFTRFKIRDLETGTVLFEIAKPCVSDQEEEEEEEAGGDVDVSAGRFVRYQFTPAFLRLRTVGATVEFTVGDKPVSNFRMIERHYFRERLLKNFDFDFGFCIPSSRNTCEHIYEFPQLSEDVTLWPRDCRRLHTIFQSVELPETYQMLRQTCRDFAEKELVPIAAQVDKEHRFPEAQVKKMGELGLMAMDVPEELSGAGLDYLAYTIAMEEISRGCASTGVIMSVNNSLYLGPILKFGSKEQKQQWITPFTSGDKVGCFALSEPGNGSDAGAAATTAQADHDSWVLSGTKAWITNAWEASAAVVFASTDRSLQNKGISAFLVPMPTPGLTLGKKEDKLGIRASSTANLIFEDCRIPKENLLGEPGMGFKIAMQTLDMGRIGIASQALGIAQAALDCAVNYAENRRAFGVPLTKLQGIQFKLADMALALESARLLTWRAAMLKDNKKPFIKEAAMAKLAASEAATAITHQAMQILGGMGYVTEMPAERHYRDARITEIYEGTSEIQRLVIAGHLLKSYRS
;
A
#
# COMPACT_ATOMS: atom_id res chain seq x y z
N MET A 1 -38.41 70.64 -31.81
CA MET A 1 -39.41 69.88 -31.02
C MET A 1 -38.67 69.28 -29.84
N SER A 2 -38.59 70.07 -28.75
CA SER A 2 -39.15 69.75 -27.40
C SER A 2 -38.41 68.59 -26.74
N GLY A 3 -37.56 68.71 -25.72
CA GLY A 3 -37.42 69.61 -24.56
C GLY A 3 -36.85 68.69 -23.45
N SER A 4 -36.15 69.08 -22.37
CA SER A 4 -35.93 70.36 -21.70
C SER A 4 -34.79 70.15 -20.66
N TYR A 5 -33.92 71.14 -20.51
CA TYR A 5 -33.34 71.74 -19.28
C TYR A 5 -33.13 70.86 -18.01
N SER A 6 -31.90 70.70 -17.50
CA SER A 6 -30.99 71.64 -16.78
C SER A 6 -31.31 71.90 -15.29
N LYS A 7 -30.30 71.69 -14.44
CA LYS A 7 -29.80 72.49 -13.28
C LYS A 7 -29.25 71.54 -12.19
N ALA A 8 -27.97 71.52 -11.80
CA ALA A 8 -27.01 72.55 -11.38
C ALA A 8 -27.35 73.24 -10.05
N ALA A 9 -26.60 72.89 -8.98
CA ALA A 9 -26.07 73.73 -7.89
C ALA A 9 -25.48 72.76 -6.83
N ALA A 10 -24.23 72.76 -6.35
CA ALA A 10 -23.22 73.77 -6.00
C ALA A 10 -23.05 73.96 -4.47
N VAL A 11 -21.78 73.94 -4.05
CA VAL A 11 -21.14 74.63 -2.90
C VAL A 11 -21.10 73.97 -1.51
N GLY A 12 -19.89 73.97 -0.92
CA GLY A 12 -19.61 74.19 0.52
C GLY A 12 -19.15 72.96 1.29
N SER A 13 -17.86 72.69 1.46
CA SER A 13 -16.88 73.27 2.40
C SER A 13 -16.84 72.63 3.81
N ALA A 14 -15.61 72.25 4.18
CA ALA A 14 -14.98 72.26 5.51
C ALA A 14 -15.43 71.28 6.63
N ALA A 15 -14.44 70.43 6.98
CA ALA A 15 -13.89 70.20 8.33
C ALA A 15 -14.62 69.25 9.32
N GLY A 16 -13.84 68.25 9.78
CA GLY A 16 -13.82 67.83 11.19
C GLY A 16 -14.13 66.34 11.46
N PRO A 17 -13.50 65.73 12.47
CA PRO A 17 -13.03 64.34 12.42
C PRO A 17 -13.92 63.34 13.15
N GLY A 18 -13.86 62.05 12.77
CA GLY A 18 -14.42 61.00 13.63
C GLY A 18 -14.43 59.60 12.99
N GLY A 19 -13.71 58.68 13.62
CA GLY A 19 -14.15 57.29 13.77
C GLY A 19 -13.83 56.30 12.65
N LEU A 20 -12.75 55.53 12.87
CA LEU A 20 -12.67 54.07 12.78
C LEU A 20 -13.75 53.34 11.94
N VAL A 21 -13.35 52.60 10.90
CA VAL A 21 -13.29 51.12 10.88
C VAL A 21 -12.58 50.69 9.59
N ALA A 22 -11.41 50.07 9.74
CA ALA A 22 -10.67 49.43 8.64
C ALA A 22 -11.29 48.07 8.31
N GLY A 23 -11.77 47.90 7.07
CA GLY A 23 -12.10 46.60 6.49
C GLY A 23 -10.82 45.79 6.26
N LYS A 24 -10.70 44.63 6.91
CA LYS A 24 -9.62 43.68 6.70
C LYS A 24 -9.82 42.94 5.38
N GLU A 25 -8.82 43.02 4.51
CA GLU A 25 -8.61 42.10 3.40
C GLU A 25 -8.40 40.67 3.91
N GLU A 26 -9.16 39.72 3.38
CA GLU A 26 -8.97 38.28 3.60
C GLU A 26 -7.71 37.79 2.86
N LYS A 27 -6.61 37.64 3.60
CA LYS A 27 -5.48 36.81 3.18
C LYS A 27 -5.87 35.33 3.28
N LYS A 28 -6.02 34.66 2.12
CA LYS A 28 -5.93 33.20 2.02
C LYS A 28 -4.56 32.73 2.53
N LYS A 29 -4.53 32.08 3.70
CA LYS A 29 -3.34 31.41 4.24
C LYS A 29 -3.06 30.13 3.44
N ALA A 30 -1.85 30.03 2.91
CA ALA A 30 -1.32 28.87 2.22
C ALA A 30 -0.96 27.74 3.22
N GLY A 31 -1.20 26.51 2.74
CA GLY A 31 -0.67 25.21 3.14
C GLY A 31 -0.07 25.03 4.55
N GLY A 32 -0.79 24.36 5.44
CA GLY A 32 -0.15 23.66 6.55
C GLY A 32 0.69 22.48 6.02
N GLY A 33 1.91 22.32 6.54
CA GLY A 33 2.83 21.23 6.19
C GLY A 33 2.20 19.83 6.35
N VAL A 34 2.79 18.83 5.69
CA VAL A 34 2.28 17.45 5.61
C VAL A 34 1.89 16.90 6.99
N LEU A 35 2.73 17.08 8.02
CA LEU A 35 2.43 16.66 9.40
C LEU A 35 1.20 17.36 10.01
N ASN A 36 0.95 18.63 9.68
CA ASN A 36 -0.23 19.36 10.17
C ASN A 36 -1.51 18.91 9.45
N ARG A 37 -1.44 18.56 8.15
CA ARG A 37 -2.57 17.92 7.44
C ARG A 37 -2.85 16.51 7.94
N LEU A 38 -1.80 15.76 8.29
CA LEU A 38 -1.91 14.42 8.86
C LEU A 38 -2.52 14.43 10.27
N LYS A 39 -2.20 15.43 11.10
CA LYS A 39 -2.86 15.64 12.41
C LYS A 39 -4.33 16.01 12.27
N ALA A 40 -4.69 16.84 11.29
CA ALA A 40 -6.08 17.29 11.09
C ALA A 40 -7.05 16.19 10.64
N ARG A 41 -6.58 15.17 9.89
CA ARG A 41 -7.43 14.05 9.41
C ARG A 41 -7.84 13.06 10.50
N ARG A 42 -7.21 13.06 11.68
CA ARG A 42 -7.48 12.11 12.77
C ARG A 42 -8.58 12.57 13.75
N GLN A 43 -9.09 13.80 13.62
CA GLN A 43 -10.03 14.42 14.56
C GLN A 43 -11.49 14.47 14.06
N ALA A 44 -11.94 13.50 13.26
CA ALA A 44 -13.37 13.35 12.94
C ALA A 44 -14.02 12.34 13.91
N PRO A 45 -15.04 12.72 14.70
CA PRO A 45 -15.62 11.83 15.71
C PRO A 45 -16.61 10.83 15.09
N HIS A 46 -16.47 9.55 15.46
CA HIS A 46 -17.49 8.53 15.27
C HIS A 46 -18.57 8.69 16.35
N HIS A 47 -19.81 8.93 15.94
CA HIS A 47 -20.98 8.84 16.82
C HIS A 47 -21.32 7.37 17.08
N ALA A 48 -21.26 6.94 18.35
CA ALA A 48 -21.84 5.69 18.80
C ALA A 48 -23.27 5.96 19.30
N ALA A 49 -24.25 5.25 18.74
CA ALA A 49 -25.61 5.20 19.24
C ALA A 49 -25.71 4.10 20.32
N ASP A 50 -26.43 4.43 21.39
CA ASP A 50 -26.65 3.64 22.59
C ASP A 50 -28.02 2.94 22.47
N ASP A 51 -28.03 1.60 22.49
CA ASP A 51 -29.25 0.77 22.44
C ASP A 51 -29.27 -0.22 23.62
N GLY A 52 -29.87 0.21 24.74
CA GLY A 52 -30.94 -0.49 25.47
C GLY A 52 -30.82 -1.96 25.95
N ILE A 53 -29.67 -2.64 25.89
CA ILE A 53 -29.50 -4.01 26.41
C ILE A 53 -28.48 -3.99 27.55
N GLY A 54 -28.86 -4.51 28.73
CA GLY A 54 -27.98 -4.58 29.91
C GLY A 54 -26.64 -5.27 29.63
N ALA A 55 -25.66 -5.08 30.52
CA ALA A 55 -24.25 -5.45 30.32
C ALA A 55 -24.04 -6.82 29.64
N VAL A 56 -23.12 -6.86 28.67
CA VAL A 56 -22.69 -8.05 27.93
C VAL A 56 -22.26 -9.16 28.91
N VAL A 57 -22.61 -10.42 28.61
CA VAL A 57 -22.28 -11.60 29.44
C VAL A 57 -21.44 -12.58 28.63
N THR A 58 -20.50 -13.26 29.28
CA THR A 58 -19.64 -14.30 28.71
C THR A 58 -20.26 -15.69 28.82
N GLU A 59 -19.83 -16.63 27.97
CA GLU A 59 -20.29 -18.02 28.01
C GLU A 59 -19.99 -18.70 29.36
N GLN A 60 -18.82 -18.43 29.95
CA GLN A 60 -18.46 -18.97 31.27
C GLN A 60 -19.38 -18.46 32.39
N GLU A 61 -19.78 -17.19 32.33
CA GLU A 61 -20.72 -16.62 33.30
C GLU A 61 -22.12 -17.21 33.16
N LEU A 62 -22.55 -17.59 31.94
CA LEU A 62 -23.83 -18.26 31.73
C LEU A 62 -23.83 -19.71 32.19
N LEU A 63 -22.75 -20.44 31.90
CA LEU A 63 -22.59 -21.84 32.31
C LEU A 63 -22.49 -22.00 33.83
N ALA A 64 -22.16 -20.92 34.55
CA ALA A 64 -22.13 -20.89 36.01
C ALA A 64 -23.51 -20.64 36.66
N LEU A 65 -24.56 -20.38 35.86
CA LEU A 65 -25.92 -20.17 36.38
C LEU A 65 -26.64 -21.52 36.58
N ASP A 66 -27.35 -21.64 37.70
CA ASP A 66 -28.22 -22.79 37.97
C ASP A 66 -29.39 -22.90 36.97
N THR A 67 -29.78 -21.80 36.33
CA THR A 67 -30.84 -21.79 35.32
C THR A 67 -30.58 -20.70 34.28
N ILE A 68 -30.46 -21.10 33.02
CA ILE A 68 -30.28 -20.18 31.89
C ILE A 68 -31.67 -19.77 31.35
N ARG A 69 -31.89 -18.47 31.19
CA ARG A 69 -33.12 -17.89 30.63
C ARG A 69 -32.86 -17.30 29.24
N PRO A 70 -33.89 -17.16 28.38
CA PRO A 70 -33.74 -16.55 27.05
C PRO A 70 -33.04 -15.19 27.06
N ASP A 71 -33.38 -14.32 28.02
CA ASP A 71 -32.78 -12.98 28.15
C ASP A 71 -31.27 -13.01 28.46
N HIS A 72 -30.77 -14.11 29.02
CA HIS A 72 -29.34 -14.31 29.24
C HIS A 72 -28.62 -14.63 27.92
N VAL A 73 -29.25 -15.44 27.06
CA VAL A 73 -28.71 -15.84 25.75
C VAL A 73 -28.65 -14.64 24.80
N LEU A 74 -29.63 -13.73 24.88
CA LEU A 74 -29.65 -12.48 24.11
C LEU A 74 -28.48 -11.53 24.45
N ARG A 75 -27.86 -11.66 25.61
CA ARG A 75 -26.75 -10.82 26.10
C ARG A 75 -25.36 -11.36 25.77
N LEU A 76 -25.25 -12.54 25.16
CA LEU A 76 -23.96 -13.11 24.72
C LEU A 76 -23.38 -12.30 23.55
N SER A 77 -22.10 -11.95 23.61
CA SER A 77 -21.43 -11.16 22.56
C SER A 77 -20.80 -11.99 21.43
N ARG A 78 -20.60 -13.29 21.62
CA ARG A 78 -19.89 -14.19 20.69
C ARG A 78 -20.60 -15.53 20.52
N VAL A 79 -20.19 -16.29 19.52
CA VAL A 79 -20.64 -17.68 19.31
C VAL A 79 -20.17 -18.54 20.49
N THR A 80 -21.03 -19.39 21.01
CA THR A 80 -20.69 -20.31 22.11
C THR A 80 -19.83 -21.46 21.60
N GLU A 81 -18.84 -21.87 22.40
CA GLU A 81 -17.97 -23.00 22.09
C GLU A 81 -18.62 -24.34 22.51
N ASN A 82 -19.46 -24.32 23.55
CA ASN A 82 -20.12 -25.49 24.11
C ASN A 82 -21.64 -25.32 24.19
N TYR A 83 -22.33 -26.42 24.55
CA TYR A 83 -23.75 -26.39 24.89
C TYR A 83 -23.99 -25.55 26.14
N LEU A 84 -24.96 -24.63 26.06
CA LEU A 84 -25.41 -23.88 27.24
C LEU A 84 -26.29 -24.74 28.17
N CYS A 85 -27.04 -25.69 27.61
CA CYS A 85 -27.91 -26.61 28.36
C CYS A 85 -27.47 -28.06 28.13
N LYS A 86 -27.61 -28.91 29.16
CA LYS A 86 -27.19 -30.32 29.04
C LYS A 86 -28.20 -31.12 28.21
N PRO A 87 -27.77 -32.22 27.57
CA PRO A 87 -28.64 -33.19 26.91
C PRO A 87 -29.89 -33.58 27.72
N GLU A 88 -29.70 -33.79 29.01
CA GLU A 88 -30.74 -34.21 29.95
C GLU A 88 -31.83 -33.13 30.15
N ASP A 89 -31.52 -31.86 29.86
CA ASP A 89 -32.43 -30.73 30.03
C ASP A 89 -33.44 -30.58 28.87
N ASN A 90 -33.27 -31.33 27.76
CA ASN A 90 -34.23 -31.37 26.64
C ASN A 90 -35.44 -32.27 26.95
N VAL A 91 -36.17 -31.93 28.01
CA VAL A 91 -37.29 -32.75 28.53
C VAL A 91 -38.49 -32.87 27.59
N TYR A 92 -38.55 -32.04 26.53
CA TYR A 92 -39.61 -31.98 25.52
C TYR A 92 -39.22 -32.63 24.18
N GLY A 93 -37.99 -33.16 24.06
CA GLY A 93 -37.55 -33.88 22.86
C GLY A 93 -37.54 -33.02 21.58
N ILE A 94 -37.15 -31.75 21.69
CA ILE A 94 -37.02 -30.88 20.52
C ILE A 94 -35.74 -31.25 19.76
N ASP A 95 -35.84 -31.60 18.47
CA ASP A 95 -34.69 -32.00 17.63
C ASP A 95 -34.72 -31.28 16.28
N PHE A 96 -33.61 -30.69 15.84
CA PHE A 96 -33.53 -29.97 14.57
C PHE A 96 -33.22 -30.94 13.43
N THR A 97 -34.06 -30.94 12.39
CA THR A 97 -33.96 -31.91 11.30
C THR A 97 -33.36 -31.33 10.03
N ARG A 98 -33.63 -30.05 9.73
CA ARG A 98 -33.12 -29.39 8.53
C ARG A 98 -32.99 -27.88 8.72
N PHE A 99 -31.95 -27.30 8.13
CA PHE A 99 -31.82 -25.87 7.94
C PHE A 99 -31.42 -25.56 6.50
N LYS A 100 -32.06 -24.55 5.90
CA LYS A 100 -31.87 -24.20 4.50
C LYS A 100 -31.91 -22.69 4.29
N ILE A 101 -30.98 -22.16 3.50
CA ILE A 101 -30.98 -20.79 3.01
C ILE A 101 -31.12 -20.79 1.49
N ARG A 102 -32.10 -20.03 0.98
CA ARG A 102 -32.37 -19.87 -0.45
C ARG A 102 -32.28 -18.40 -0.87
N ASP A 103 -31.74 -18.19 -2.06
CA ASP A 103 -31.89 -16.94 -2.78
C ASP A 103 -33.34 -16.84 -3.27
N LEU A 104 -34.05 -15.78 -2.87
CA LEU A 104 -35.45 -15.59 -3.25
C LEU A 104 -35.61 -15.06 -4.67
N GLU A 105 -34.59 -14.42 -5.25
CA GLU A 105 -34.64 -13.92 -6.63
C GLU A 105 -34.43 -15.05 -7.63
N THR A 106 -33.49 -15.96 -7.35
CA THR A 106 -33.14 -17.06 -8.28
C THR A 106 -33.73 -18.41 -7.90
N GLY A 107 -34.27 -18.56 -6.68
CA GLY A 107 -34.75 -19.83 -6.14
C GLY A 107 -33.64 -20.82 -5.77
N THR A 108 -32.37 -20.43 -5.95
CA THR A 108 -31.21 -21.30 -5.72
C THR A 108 -31.04 -21.60 -4.24
N VAL A 109 -30.87 -22.88 -3.90
CA VAL A 109 -30.45 -23.28 -2.55
C VAL A 109 -28.99 -22.93 -2.37
N LEU A 110 -28.72 -21.94 -1.54
CA LEU A 110 -27.36 -21.48 -1.26
C LEU A 110 -26.69 -22.35 -0.20
N PHE A 111 -27.52 -22.91 0.69
CA PHE A 111 -27.06 -23.72 1.81
C PHE A 111 -28.18 -24.64 2.28
N GLU A 112 -27.85 -25.89 2.57
CA GLU A 112 -28.75 -26.86 3.17
C GLU A 112 -27.96 -27.84 4.05
N ILE A 113 -28.42 -28.04 5.27
CA ILE A 113 -28.01 -29.14 6.13
C ILE A 113 -29.28 -29.87 6.56
N ALA A 114 -29.27 -31.19 6.46
CA ALA A 114 -30.32 -32.06 6.95
C ALA A 114 -29.69 -33.22 7.71
N LYS A 115 -30.37 -33.69 8.76
CA LYS A 115 -30.06 -34.96 9.41
C LYS A 115 -30.21 -36.09 8.38
N PRO A 116 -29.28 -37.07 8.31
CA PRO A 116 -29.41 -38.20 7.40
C PRO A 116 -30.75 -38.91 7.60
N CYS A 117 -31.38 -39.34 6.51
CA CYS A 117 -32.61 -40.12 6.59
C CYS A 117 -32.25 -41.50 7.15
N VAL A 118 -32.66 -41.80 8.38
CA VAL A 118 -32.69 -43.18 8.86
C VAL A 118 -33.87 -43.82 8.12
N SER A 119 -33.59 -44.64 7.11
CA SER A 119 -34.61 -45.47 6.50
C SER A 119 -35.08 -46.52 7.49
N ASP A 120 -36.35 -46.92 7.43
CA ASP A 120 -36.99 -47.97 8.26
C ASP A 120 -36.38 -49.39 8.10
N GLN A 121 -35.13 -49.51 7.65
CA GLN A 121 -34.40 -50.77 7.46
C GLN A 121 -33.11 -50.89 8.29
N GLU A 122 -32.79 -49.92 9.14
CA GLU A 122 -31.61 -49.98 10.03
C GLU A 122 -31.98 -50.11 11.52
N GLU A 123 -33.16 -50.64 11.85
CA GLU A 123 -33.55 -50.96 13.25
C GLU A 123 -33.16 -52.38 13.71
N GLU A 124 -32.53 -53.21 12.87
CA GLU A 124 -32.21 -54.61 13.23
C GLU A 124 -30.70 -54.94 13.41
N GLU A 125 -29.77 -53.99 13.30
CA GLU A 125 -28.32 -54.25 13.50
C GLU A 125 -27.65 -53.36 14.58
N GLU A 126 -28.35 -53.05 15.68
CA GLU A 126 -27.76 -52.32 16.84
C GLU A 126 -27.43 -53.23 18.05
N GLU A 127 -26.77 -54.37 17.85
CA GLU A 127 -26.12 -55.06 19.00
C GLU A 127 -24.63 -55.38 18.87
N GLU A 128 -23.96 -55.32 17.72
CA GLU A 128 -22.52 -55.65 17.67
C GLU A 128 -21.70 -54.82 16.65
N ALA A 129 -21.47 -53.53 16.93
CA ALA A 129 -20.23 -52.85 16.55
C ALA A 129 -20.11 -51.50 17.27
N GLY A 130 -19.12 -51.37 18.15
CA GLY A 130 -18.78 -50.11 18.81
C GLY A 130 -18.24 -49.07 17.82
N GLY A 131 -19.14 -48.29 17.25
CA GLY A 131 -18.87 -47.01 16.58
C GLY A 131 -19.71 -45.94 17.24
N ASP A 132 -19.05 -44.92 17.81
CA ASP A 132 -19.68 -43.78 18.48
C ASP A 132 -20.53 -43.00 17.45
N VAL A 133 -21.81 -43.34 17.31
CA VAL A 133 -22.77 -42.49 16.59
C VAL A 133 -22.93 -41.25 17.46
N ASP A 134 -22.38 -40.13 17.00
CA ASP A 134 -22.40 -38.88 17.72
C ASP A 134 -23.85 -38.40 17.91
N VAL A 135 -24.44 -38.75 19.07
CA VAL A 135 -25.77 -38.32 19.53
C VAL A 135 -25.85 -36.78 19.65
N SER A 136 -24.73 -36.08 19.51
CA SER A 136 -24.63 -34.62 19.51
C SER A 136 -24.83 -33.99 18.12
N ALA A 137 -24.85 -34.77 17.02
CA ALA A 137 -25.03 -34.27 15.65
C ALA A 137 -26.38 -33.54 15.41
N GLY A 138 -27.38 -33.74 16.27
CA GLY A 138 -28.69 -33.05 16.21
C GLY A 138 -28.79 -31.75 17.03
N ARG A 139 -27.76 -31.39 17.79
CA ARG A 139 -27.86 -30.29 18.78
C ARG A 139 -27.15 -29.00 18.36
N PHE A 140 -26.40 -29.00 17.25
CA PHE A 140 -25.91 -27.80 16.58
C PHE A 140 -25.85 -27.97 15.06
N VAL A 141 -26.28 -26.94 14.35
CA VAL A 141 -25.85 -26.71 12.96
C VAL A 141 -24.89 -25.51 12.98
N ARG A 142 -23.59 -25.76 13.07
CA ARG A 142 -22.54 -24.74 12.88
C ARG A 142 -22.16 -24.72 11.40
N TYR A 143 -22.27 -23.57 10.74
CA TYR A 143 -21.94 -23.46 9.31
C TYR A 143 -20.93 -22.35 8.99
N GLN A 144 -20.10 -22.62 8.00
CA GLN A 144 -19.09 -21.69 7.47
C GLN A 144 -19.44 -21.38 6.01
N PHE A 145 -19.69 -20.11 5.72
CA PHE A 145 -20.06 -19.66 4.38
C PHE A 145 -18.86 -19.58 3.44
N THR A 146 -19.13 -19.70 2.14
CA THR A 146 -18.27 -19.09 1.12
C THR A 146 -18.58 -17.58 1.01
N PRO A 147 -17.61 -16.72 0.65
CA PRO A 147 -17.81 -15.26 0.58
C PRO A 147 -18.91 -14.79 -0.40
N ALA A 148 -19.45 -15.69 -1.22
CA ALA A 148 -20.47 -15.39 -2.21
C ALA A 148 -21.81 -14.92 -1.60
N PHE A 149 -22.17 -15.42 -0.42
CA PHE A 149 -23.45 -15.11 0.23
C PHE A 149 -23.56 -13.66 0.73
N LEU A 150 -22.42 -13.01 1.00
CA LEU A 150 -22.34 -11.60 1.44
C LEU A 150 -22.71 -10.57 0.36
N ARG A 151 -22.97 -11.03 -0.87
CA ARG A 151 -23.36 -10.19 -2.01
C ARG A 151 -24.87 -10.13 -2.23
N LEU A 152 -25.66 -10.91 -1.49
CA LEU A 152 -27.11 -11.02 -1.64
C LEU A 152 -27.83 -10.03 -0.72
N ARG A 153 -28.92 -9.42 -1.22
CA ARG A 153 -29.68 -8.41 -0.47
C ARG A 153 -30.76 -9.03 0.42
N THR A 154 -31.42 -10.08 -0.07
CA THR A 154 -32.55 -10.72 0.61
C THR A 154 -32.43 -12.24 0.50
N VAL A 155 -32.63 -12.94 1.62
CA VAL A 155 -32.58 -14.41 1.66
C VAL A 155 -33.79 -14.97 2.40
N GLY A 156 -34.20 -16.18 2.03
CA GLY A 156 -35.19 -16.96 2.76
C GLY A 156 -34.49 -18.04 3.58
N ALA A 157 -34.79 -18.13 4.87
CA ALA A 157 -34.32 -19.18 5.75
C ALA A 157 -35.48 -20.10 6.15
N THR A 158 -35.22 -21.39 6.13
CA THR A 158 -36.15 -22.45 6.53
C THR A 158 -35.50 -23.30 7.61
N VAL A 159 -36.16 -23.44 8.76
CA VAL A 159 -35.77 -24.30 9.88
C VAL A 159 -36.84 -25.38 10.04
N GLU A 160 -36.46 -26.65 10.05
CA GLU A 160 -37.32 -27.78 10.36
C GLU A 160 -36.88 -28.44 11.67
N PHE A 161 -37.84 -28.77 12.53
CA PHE A 161 -37.60 -29.46 13.81
C PHE A 161 -38.75 -30.38 14.19
N THR A 162 -38.49 -31.37 15.05
CA THR A 162 -39.49 -32.26 15.64
C THR A 162 -39.72 -31.96 17.10
N VAL A 163 -40.90 -32.31 17.59
CA VAL A 163 -41.28 -32.25 19.00
C VAL A 163 -41.49 -33.67 19.51
N GLY A 164 -41.01 -33.95 20.72
CA GLY A 164 -41.21 -35.23 21.39
C GLY A 164 -42.67 -35.49 21.79
N ASP A 165 -42.87 -36.51 22.60
CA ASP A 165 -44.18 -37.01 23.03
C ASP A 165 -44.90 -36.11 24.06
N LYS A 166 -44.19 -35.13 24.64
CA LYS A 166 -44.76 -34.20 25.63
C LYS A 166 -45.28 -32.91 24.98
N PRO A 167 -46.43 -32.39 25.42
CA PRO A 167 -46.94 -31.10 24.94
C PRO A 167 -46.04 -29.95 25.38
N VAL A 168 -45.75 -29.04 24.45
CA VAL A 168 -45.01 -27.80 24.71
C VAL A 168 -45.98 -26.64 24.58
N SER A 169 -46.22 -25.92 25.68
CA SER A 169 -47.21 -24.84 25.71
C SER A 169 -46.64 -23.49 25.27
N ASN A 170 -45.34 -23.27 25.47
CA ASN A 170 -44.59 -22.08 25.04
C ASN A 170 -43.17 -22.53 24.63
N PHE A 171 -42.84 -22.42 23.35
CA PHE A 171 -41.53 -22.71 22.79
C PHE A 171 -40.91 -21.45 22.18
N ARG A 172 -39.80 -20.99 22.75
CA ARG A 172 -39.07 -19.83 22.22
C ARG A 172 -37.80 -20.29 21.52
N MET A 173 -37.61 -19.87 20.27
CA MET A 173 -36.43 -20.16 19.47
C MET A 173 -35.64 -18.88 19.23
N ILE A 174 -34.37 -18.88 19.61
CA ILE A 174 -33.45 -17.77 19.36
C ILE A 174 -32.46 -18.22 18.29
N GLU A 175 -32.43 -17.51 17.17
CA GLU A 175 -31.51 -17.76 16.07
C GLU A 175 -30.56 -16.55 15.93
N ARG A 176 -29.25 -16.81 15.93
CA ARG A 176 -28.23 -15.76 15.96
C ARG A 176 -27.22 -15.96 14.84
N HIS A 177 -27.07 -14.96 13.99
CA HIS A 177 -26.20 -15.01 12.83
C HIS A 177 -24.95 -14.19 13.12
N TYR A 178 -23.79 -14.83 13.00
CA TYR A 178 -22.50 -14.20 13.23
C TYR A 178 -21.67 -14.18 11.96
N PHE A 179 -20.81 -13.17 11.87
CA PHE A 179 -19.68 -13.17 10.94
C PHE A 179 -18.40 -13.00 11.74
N ARG A 180 -17.59 -14.06 11.78
CA ARG A 180 -16.50 -14.23 12.77
C ARG A 180 -17.07 -14.11 14.19
N GLU A 181 -16.58 -13.15 14.97
CA GLU A 181 -17.05 -12.89 16.34
C GLU A 181 -18.12 -11.79 16.42
N ARG A 182 -18.47 -11.15 15.29
CA ARG A 182 -19.44 -10.06 15.27
C ARG A 182 -20.85 -10.61 15.02
N LEU A 183 -21.76 -10.31 15.93
CA LEU A 183 -23.17 -10.56 15.74
C LEU A 183 -23.74 -9.68 14.62
N LEU A 184 -24.40 -10.30 13.64
CA LEU A 184 -25.02 -9.61 12.51
C LEU A 184 -26.51 -9.44 12.70
N LYS A 185 -27.19 -10.49 13.15
CA LYS A 185 -28.64 -10.48 13.35
C LYS A 185 -29.05 -11.45 14.43
N ASN A 186 -30.08 -11.08 15.19
CA ASN A 186 -30.80 -11.94 16.10
C ASN A 186 -32.25 -12.07 15.62
N PHE A 187 -32.77 -13.29 15.67
CA PHE A 187 -34.19 -13.58 15.57
C PHE A 187 -34.63 -14.25 16.85
N ASP A 188 -35.83 -13.89 17.27
CA ASP A 188 -36.43 -14.31 18.52
C ASP A 188 -37.88 -14.66 18.22
N PHE A 189 -38.16 -15.95 18.13
CA PHE A 189 -39.45 -16.48 17.73
C PHE A 189 -40.12 -17.08 18.96
N ASP A 190 -41.33 -16.62 19.24
CA ASP A 190 -42.20 -17.21 20.25
C ASP A 190 -43.25 -18.06 19.53
N PHE A 191 -43.06 -19.37 19.59
CA PHE A 191 -44.04 -20.34 19.15
C PHE A 191 -44.85 -20.72 20.38
N GLY A 192 -46.16 -20.47 20.37
CA GLY A 192 -47.03 -20.85 21.49
C GLY A 192 -47.09 -22.38 21.69
N PHE A 193 -48.23 -22.98 21.39
CA PHE A 193 -48.41 -24.42 21.57
C PHE A 193 -47.79 -25.22 20.40
N CYS A 194 -46.88 -26.15 20.71
CA CYS A 194 -46.39 -27.15 19.76
C CYS A 194 -47.06 -28.51 19.99
N ILE A 195 -47.52 -29.12 18.89
CA ILE A 195 -48.23 -30.40 18.92
C ILE A 195 -47.22 -31.52 19.27
N PRO A 196 -47.51 -32.43 20.22
CA PRO A 196 -46.67 -33.59 20.49
C PRO A 196 -46.45 -34.46 19.24
N SER A 197 -45.28 -35.06 19.12
CA SER A 197 -44.91 -35.98 18.02
C SER A 197 -45.10 -35.37 16.63
N SER A 198 -44.87 -34.06 16.49
CA SER A 198 -45.05 -33.32 15.23
C SER A 198 -43.73 -32.90 14.61
N ARG A 199 -43.76 -32.72 13.28
CA ARG A 199 -42.70 -32.04 12.51
C ARG A 199 -43.17 -30.63 12.20
N ASN A 200 -42.31 -29.66 12.46
CA ASN A 200 -42.62 -28.24 12.32
C ASN A 200 -41.61 -27.60 11.37
N THR A 201 -42.10 -26.69 10.54
CA THR A 201 -41.28 -25.91 9.61
C THR A 201 -41.53 -24.43 9.88
N CYS A 202 -40.46 -23.69 10.15
CA CYS A 202 -40.46 -22.25 10.24
C CYS A 202 -39.75 -21.68 9.01
N GLU A 203 -40.44 -20.84 8.23
CA GLU A 203 -39.82 -20.04 7.18
C GLU A 203 -39.87 -18.56 7.56
N HIS A 204 -38.75 -17.86 7.39
CA HIS A 204 -38.70 -16.41 7.55
C HIS A 204 -37.78 -15.78 6.51
N ILE A 205 -38.10 -14.53 6.15
CA ILE A 205 -37.39 -13.75 5.14
C ILE A 205 -36.73 -12.57 5.84
N TYR A 206 -35.47 -12.30 5.51
CA TYR A 206 -34.78 -11.13 6.05
C TYR A 206 -33.75 -10.56 5.10
N GLU A 207 -33.46 -9.27 5.30
CA GLU A 207 -32.38 -8.57 4.63
C GLU A 207 -31.08 -8.73 5.41
N PHE A 208 -30.00 -9.07 4.70
CA PHE A 208 -28.68 -9.12 5.32
C PHE A 208 -28.18 -7.68 5.53
N PRO A 209 -27.73 -7.30 6.73
CA PRO A 209 -27.18 -5.97 6.94
C PRO A 209 -25.96 -5.79 6.04
N GLN A 210 -25.90 -4.67 5.30
CA GLN A 210 -24.71 -4.32 4.53
C GLN A 210 -23.53 -4.20 5.48
N LEU A 211 -22.60 -5.15 5.36
CA LEU A 211 -21.33 -5.08 6.06
C LEU A 211 -20.52 -3.93 5.47
N SER A 212 -20.05 -3.01 6.31
CA SER A 212 -19.10 -1.99 5.86
C SER A 212 -17.87 -2.67 5.25
N GLU A 213 -17.18 -2.00 4.31
CA GLU A 213 -15.97 -2.55 3.65
C GLU A 213 -14.93 -3.03 4.68
N ASP A 214 -14.93 -2.44 5.87
CA ASP A 214 -14.06 -2.81 6.99
C ASP A 214 -14.27 -4.25 7.50
N VAL A 215 -15.47 -4.82 7.33
CA VAL A 215 -15.86 -6.14 7.84
C VAL A 215 -15.73 -7.22 6.78
N THR A 216 -15.97 -6.92 5.50
CA THR A 216 -15.86 -7.88 4.38
C THR A 216 -14.41 -8.17 3.98
N LEU A 217 -13.46 -7.34 4.39
CA LEU A 217 -12.03 -7.65 4.30
C LEU A 217 -11.72 -8.91 5.13
N TRP A 218 -11.23 -9.95 4.45
CA TRP A 218 -10.62 -11.18 5.02
C TRP A 218 -9.86 -10.88 6.32
N PRO A 219 -9.88 -11.75 7.36
CA PRO A 219 -9.26 -11.39 8.61
C PRO A 219 -7.79 -11.11 8.32
N ARG A 220 -7.41 -9.86 8.55
CA ARG A 220 -6.05 -9.42 8.78
C ARG A 220 -5.58 -10.02 10.12
N ASP A 221 -5.65 -11.35 10.21
CA ASP A 221 -4.85 -12.19 11.10
C ASP A 221 -3.58 -12.63 10.37
N CYS A 222 -3.08 -11.80 9.45
CA CYS A 222 -1.74 -11.32 9.76
C CYS A 222 -1.90 -10.68 11.14
N ARG A 223 -1.52 -11.40 12.23
CA ARG A 223 -0.90 -10.71 13.38
C ARG A 223 -0.19 -9.55 12.75
N ARG A 224 -0.61 -8.29 13.02
CA ARG A 224 0.06 -7.13 12.43
C ARG A 224 1.53 -7.47 12.54
N LEU A 225 2.16 -7.81 11.43
CA LEU A 225 3.57 -8.14 11.41
C LEU A 225 4.12 -6.74 11.58
N HIS A 226 4.15 -6.32 12.84
CA HIS A 226 4.84 -5.15 13.23
C HIS A 226 6.23 -5.50 12.73
N THR A 227 6.68 -4.77 11.73
CA THR A 227 8.08 -4.79 11.40
C THR A 227 8.75 -4.16 12.62
N ILE A 228 9.08 -4.99 13.61
CA ILE A 228 9.77 -4.56 14.82
C ILE A 228 11.24 -4.89 14.57
N PHE A 229 11.86 -4.21 13.61
CA PHE A 229 13.26 -3.89 13.85
C PHE A 229 13.23 -2.79 14.91
N GLN A 230 13.99 -2.98 15.98
CA GLN A 230 14.12 -1.97 17.00
C GLN A 230 15.13 -0.95 16.51
N SER A 231 14.66 0.22 16.07
CA SER A 231 15.52 1.38 15.84
C SER A 231 16.10 1.86 17.16
N VAL A 232 17.24 2.57 17.10
CA VAL A 232 17.86 3.24 18.26
C VAL A 232 16.96 4.30 18.90
N GLU A 233 15.86 4.67 18.21
CA GLU A 233 14.73 5.55 18.57
C GLU A 233 14.56 6.61 17.48
N LEU A 234 13.59 6.42 16.59
CA LEU A 234 13.24 7.42 15.58
C LEU A 234 12.47 8.57 16.25
N PRO A 235 12.78 9.84 15.97
CA PRO A 235 11.91 10.95 16.36
C PRO A 235 10.45 10.72 15.94
N GLU A 236 9.51 11.21 16.75
CA GLU A 236 8.07 10.99 16.58
C GLU A 236 7.56 11.35 15.17
N THR A 237 8.13 12.40 14.57
CA THR A 237 7.82 12.84 13.20
C THR A 237 8.08 11.76 12.16
N TYR A 238 9.21 11.08 12.23
CA TYR A 238 9.54 9.98 11.31
C TYR A 238 8.71 8.73 11.61
N GLN A 239 8.37 8.46 12.87
CA GLN A 239 7.48 7.34 13.21
C GLN A 239 6.07 7.55 12.65
N MET A 240 5.53 8.77 12.79
CA MET A 240 4.23 9.14 12.22
C MET A 240 4.23 9.07 10.70
N LEU A 241 5.30 9.55 10.06
CA LEU A 241 5.49 9.43 8.61
C LEU A 241 5.54 7.97 8.17
N ARG A 242 6.33 7.13 8.86
CA ARG A 242 6.43 5.69 8.59
C ARG A 242 5.06 5.03 8.64
N GLN A 243 4.31 5.29 9.72
CA GLN A 243 2.96 4.74 9.89
C GLN A 243 2.02 5.20 8.76
N THR A 244 2.06 6.48 8.40
CA THR A 244 1.25 7.03 7.31
C THR A 244 1.57 6.36 5.97
N CYS A 245 2.85 6.21 5.64
CA CYS A 245 3.27 5.59 4.38
C CYS A 245 2.95 4.09 4.36
N ARG A 246 3.09 3.41 5.50
CA ARG A 246 2.69 2.01 5.68
C ARG A 246 1.20 1.82 5.46
N ASP A 247 0.37 2.61 6.12
CA ASP A 247 -1.09 2.53 5.98
C ASP A 247 -1.54 2.85 4.55
N PHE A 248 -0.90 3.84 3.90
CA PHE A 248 -1.11 4.12 2.49
C PHE A 248 -0.73 2.94 1.60
N ALA A 249 0.46 2.35 1.80
CA ALA A 249 0.91 1.20 1.01
C ALA A 249 -0.05 0.01 1.17
N GLU A 250 -0.47 -0.32 2.39
CA GLU A 250 -1.41 -1.40 2.69
C GLU A 250 -2.80 -1.17 2.07
N LYS A 251 -3.29 0.07 2.05
CA LYS A 251 -4.62 0.40 1.55
C LYS A 251 -4.67 0.60 0.04
N GLU A 252 -3.67 1.25 -0.53
CA GLU A 252 -3.73 1.81 -1.88
C GLU A 252 -2.80 1.12 -2.87
N LEU A 253 -1.75 0.42 -2.40
CA LEU A 253 -0.74 -0.21 -3.26
C LEU A 253 -0.83 -1.73 -3.25
N VAL A 254 -0.77 -2.36 -2.08
CA VAL A 254 -0.77 -3.83 -1.92
C VAL A 254 -1.92 -4.49 -2.69
N PRO A 255 -3.18 -4.01 -2.62
CA PRO A 255 -4.30 -4.66 -3.30
C PRO A 255 -4.20 -4.67 -4.84
N ILE A 256 -3.52 -3.68 -5.43
CA ILE A 256 -3.43 -3.54 -6.89
C ILE A 256 -2.07 -3.97 -7.46
N ALA A 257 -1.08 -4.20 -6.61
CA ALA A 257 0.31 -4.36 -7.03
C ALA A 257 0.51 -5.57 -7.96
N ALA A 258 -0.27 -6.64 -7.81
CA ALA A 258 -0.23 -7.80 -8.72
C ALA A 258 -0.85 -7.47 -10.09
N GLN A 259 -1.96 -6.72 -10.09
CA GLN A 259 -2.65 -6.31 -11.31
C GLN A 259 -1.76 -5.40 -12.16
N VAL A 260 -1.17 -4.36 -11.57
CA VAL A 260 -0.33 -3.40 -12.32
C VAL A 260 0.93 -4.03 -12.88
N ASP A 261 1.52 -5.01 -12.17
CA ASP A 261 2.64 -5.80 -12.69
C ASP A 261 2.23 -6.62 -13.91
N LYS A 262 1.11 -7.34 -13.82
CA LYS A 262 0.60 -8.18 -14.93
C LYS A 262 0.20 -7.36 -16.16
N GLU A 263 -0.41 -6.20 -15.95
CA GLU A 263 -0.88 -5.30 -17.01
C GLU A 263 0.20 -4.34 -17.53
N HIS A 264 1.38 -4.31 -16.90
CA HIS A 264 2.45 -3.33 -17.17
C HIS A 264 1.92 -1.88 -17.09
N ARG A 265 0.99 -1.64 -16.16
CA ARG A 265 0.19 -0.42 -16.12
C ARG A 265 0.71 0.55 -15.06
N PHE A 266 0.93 1.80 -15.47
CA PHE A 266 1.29 2.87 -14.55
C PHE A 266 0.16 3.16 -13.54
N PRO A 267 0.45 3.24 -12.23
CA PRO A 267 -0.57 3.43 -11.20
C PRO A 267 -0.91 4.93 -11.00
N GLU A 268 -1.48 5.57 -12.02
CA GLU A 268 -1.72 7.02 -12.09
C GLU A 268 -2.49 7.56 -10.87
N ALA A 269 -3.59 6.90 -10.49
CA ALA A 269 -4.40 7.32 -9.35
C ALA A 269 -3.61 7.29 -8.03
N GLN A 270 -2.74 6.30 -7.83
CA GLN A 270 -1.90 6.18 -6.65
C GLN A 270 -0.80 7.23 -6.64
N VAL A 271 -0.18 7.51 -7.80
CA VAL A 271 0.83 8.57 -7.94
C VAL A 271 0.24 9.93 -7.61
N LYS A 272 -0.99 10.20 -8.07
CA LYS A 272 -1.72 11.42 -7.71
C LYS A 272 -1.97 11.51 -6.20
N LYS A 273 -2.49 10.45 -5.58
CA LYS A 273 -2.69 10.38 -4.11
C LYS A 273 -1.37 10.55 -3.33
N MET A 274 -0.26 9.99 -3.82
CA MET A 274 1.06 10.18 -3.22
C MET A 274 1.51 11.64 -3.29
N GLY A 275 1.25 12.33 -4.40
CA GLY A 275 1.50 13.76 -4.55
C GLY A 275 0.66 14.61 -3.58
N GLU A 276 -0.61 14.27 -3.38
CA GLU A 276 -1.48 14.93 -2.38
C GLU A 276 -0.97 14.76 -0.94
N LEU A 277 -0.32 13.64 -0.64
CA LEU A 277 0.36 13.38 0.63
C LEU A 277 1.74 14.06 0.74
N GLY A 278 2.24 14.67 -0.34
CA GLY A 278 3.57 15.30 -0.39
C GLY A 278 4.72 14.33 -0.61
N LEU A 279 4.46 13.06 -0.95
CA LEU A 279 5.49 12.03 -1.14
C LEU A 279 6.26 12.20 -2.46
N MET A 280 5.73 12.96 -3.42
CA MET A 280 6.39 13.20 -4.71
C MET A 280 7.45 14.31 -4.67
N ALA A 281 7.58 15.06 -3.56
CA ALA A 281 8.55 16.14 -3.39
C ALA A 281 8.93 16.38 -1.92
N MET A 282 9.57 15.38 -1.30
CA MET A 282 9.80 15.36 0.14
C MET A 282 10.89 16.34 0.61
N ASP A 283 12.07 16.34 -0.03
CA ASP A 283 13.22 17.22 0.28
C ASP A 283 13.08 18.63 -0.32
N VAL A 284 11.98 18.89 -1.03
CA VAL A 284 11.71 20.21 -1.62
C VAL A 284 11.12 21.12 -0.53
N PRO A 285 11.58 22.38 -0.41
CA PRO A 285 11.07 23.30 0.60
C PRO A 285 9.62 23.71 0.32
N GLU A 286 8.88 24.07 1.38
CA GLU A 286 7.46 24.46 1.29
C GLU A 286 7.22 25.65 0.34
N GLU A 287 8.18 26.58 0.23
CA GLU A 287 8.13 27.73 -0.67
C GLU A 287 8.04 27.35 -2.16
N LEU A 288 8.49 26.14 -2.51
CA LEU A 288 8.37 25.55 -3.84
C LEU A 288 7.28 24.46 -3.89
N SER A 289 6.32 24.52 -2.96
CA SER A 289 5.23 23.55 -2.82
C SER A 289 5.67 22.11 -2.53
N GLY A 290 6.86 21.92 -1.95
CA GLY A 290 7.33 20.64 -1.43
C GLY A 290 6.87 20.36 0.01
N ALA A 291 7.24 19.20 0.54
CA ALA A 291 6.88 18.80 1.90
C ALA A 291 7.80 19.39 2.99
N GLY A 292 8.97 19.94 2.62
CA GLY A 292 9.94 20.52 3.56
C GLY A 292 10.54 19.50 4.54
N LEU A 293 10.60 18.23 4.15
CA LEU A 293 11.20 17.15 4.92
C LEU A 293 12.65 16.93 4.50
N ASP A 294 13.30 15.93 5.08
CA ASP A 294 14.71 15.60 4.83
C ASP A 294 14.88 14.22 4.17
N TYR A 295 16.11 13.80 3.92
CA TYR A 295 16.37 12.53 3.25
C TYR A 295 16.14 11.30 4.12
N LEU A 296 16.25 11.40 5.44
CA LEU A 296 15.86 10.30 6.32
C LEU A 296 14.34 10.05 6.22
N ALA A 297 13.52 11.10 6.23
CA ALA A 297 12.08 11.00 5.98
C ALA A 297 11.78 10.40 4.60
N TYR A 298 12.44 10.88 3.55
CA TYR A 298 12.31 10.34 2.20
C TYR A 298 12.68 8.85 2.13
N THR A 299 13.78 8.45 2.77
CA THR A 299 14.24 7.05 2.85
C THR A 299 13.20 6.15 3.49
N ILE A 300 12.63 6.57 4.63
CA ILE A 300 11.62 5.80 5.35
C ILE A 300 10.32 5.67 4.54
N ALA A 301 9.88 6.76 3.89
CA ALA A 301 8.69 6.71 3.04
C ALA A 301 8.92 5.82 1.81
N MET A 302 10.08 5.92 1.16
CA MET A 302 10.47 5.08 0.03
C MET A 302 10.46 3.59 0.37
N GLU A 303 10.98 3.23 1.53
CA GLU A 303 10.98 1.85 2.01
C GLU A 303 9.55 1.31 2.17
N GLU A 304 8.67 2.05 2.84
CA GLU A 304 7.27 1.63 3.06
C GLU A 304 6.44 1.58 1.77
N ILE A 305 6.64 2.53 0.84
CA ILE A 305 5.97 2.51 -0.47
C ILE A 305 6.44 1.32 -1.30
N SER A 306 7.74 1.05 -1.31
CA SER A 306 8.33 -0.04 -2.10
C SER A 306 7.97 -1.42 -1.54
N ARG A 307 7.70 -1.52 -0.23
CA ARG A 307 7.11 -2.71 0.41
C ARG A 307 5.73 -3.03 -0.17
N GLY A 308 4.93 -2.01 -0.50
CA GLY A 308 3.65 -2.17 -1.17
C GLY A 308 3.77 -2.47 -2.67
N CYS A 309 4.57 -1.68 -3.39
CA CYS A 309 4.78 -1.82 -4.83
C CYS A 309 6.13 -1.21 -5.26
N ALA A 310 7.06 -2.04 -5.73
CA ALA A 310 8.41 -1.62 -6.14
C ALA A 310 8.40 -0.62 -7.32
N SER A 311 7.51 -0.81 -8.30
CA SER A 311 7.33 0.14 -9.41
C SER A 311 6.89 1.52 -8.93
N THR A 312 5.91 1.58 -8.03
CA THR A 312 5.47 2.85 -7.43
C THR A 312 6.61 3.51 -6.65
N GLY A 313 7.41 2.72 -5.93
CA GLY A 313 8.62 3.18 -5.27
C GLY A 313 9.59 3.86 -6.24
N VAL A 314 9.96 3.23 -7.36
CA VAL A 314 10.90 3.85 -8.32
C VAL A 314 10.30 5.08 -9.01
N ILE A 315 9.00 5.11 -9.30
CA ILE A 315 8.32 6.30 -9.85
C ILE A 315 8.50 7.50 -8.91
N MET A 316 8.27 7.28 -7.61
CA MET A 316 8.51 8.27 -6.56
C MET A 316 9.99 8.66 -6.45
N SER A 317 10.90 7.69 -6.51
CA SER A 317 12.34 7.91 -6.42
C SER A 317 12.86 8.82 -7.54
N VAL A 318 12.48 8.51 -8.79
CA VAL A 318 12.91 9.28 -9.97
C VAL A 318 12.44 10.73 -9.85
N ASN A 319 11.20 10.96 -9.43
CA ASN A 319 10.69 12.33 -9.27
C ASN A 319 11.45 13.08 -8.17
N ASN A 320 11.59 12.50 -6.98
CA ASN A 320 12.25 13.16 -5.84
C ASN A 320 13.75 13.38 -6.07
N SER A 321 14.49 12.33 -6.38
CA SER A 321 15.96 12.36 -6.36
C SER A 321 16.55 12.74 -7.71
N LEU A 322 16.04 12.16 -8.80
CA LEU A 322 16.67 12.31 -10.12
C LEU A 322 16.15 13.51 -10.91
N TYR A 323 14.90 13.91 -10.73
CA TYR A 323 14.33 15.08 -11.40
C TYR A 323 14.39 16.33 -10.51
N LEU A 324 13.70 16.34 -9.37
CA LEU A 324 13.65 17.51 -8.49
C LEU A 324 15.00 17.83 -7.84
N GLY A 325 15.77 16.80 -7.45
CA GLY A 325 17.09 16.93 -6.82
C GLY A 325 18.08 17.83 -7.57
N PRO A 326 18.43 17.56 -8.84
CA PRO A 326 19.34 18.43 -9.60
C PRO A 326 18.79 19.84 -9.80
N ILE A 327 17.49 20.00 -10.04
CA ILE A 327 16.88 21.32 -10.26
C ILE A 327 16.94 22.15 -8.96
N LEU A 328 16.65 21.52 -7.82
CA LEU A 328 16.71 22.18 -6.52
C LEU A 328 18.13 22.64 -6.19
N LYS A 329 19.13 21.82 -6.54
CA LYS A 329 20.53 22.08 -6.22
C LYS A 329 21.22 23.06 -7.17
N PHE A 330 20.92 22.98 -8.47
CA PHE A 330 21.68 23.70 -9.52
C PHE A 330 20.83 24.68 -10.35
N GLY A 331 19.51 24.66 -10.20
CA GLY A 331 18.62 25.54 -10.96
C GLY A 331 18.71 26.99 -10.51
N SER A 332 18.45 27.91 -11.45
CA SER A 332 18.17 29.31 -11.11
C SER A 332 16.87 29.43 -10.31
N LYS A 333 16.59 30.62 -9.76
CA LYS A 333 15.33 30.86 -9.04
C LYS A 333 14.11 30.66 -9.94
N GLU A 334 14.21 31.13 -11.17
CA GLU A 334 13.17 31.02 -12.20
C GLU A 334 12.98 29.56 -12.60
N GLN A 335 14.07 28.82 -12.80
CA GLN A 335 14.00 27.40 -13.10
C GLN A 335 13.35 26.60 -11.96
N LYS A 336 13.70 26.88 -10.71
CA LYS A 336 13.05 26.22 -9.57
C LYS A 336 11.55 26.46 -9.58
N GLN A 337 11.10 27.69 -9.79
CA GLN A 337 9.66 27.98 -9.83
C GLN A 337 8.94 27.25 -10.97
N GLN A 338 9.56 27.22 -12.16
CA GLN A 338 8.95 26.64 -13.36
C GLN A 338 8.99 25.11 -13.39
N TRP A 339 10.07 24.49 -12.89
CA TRP A 339 10.35 23.07 -13.09
C TRP A 339 10.23 22.22 -11.82
N ILE A 340 10.11 22.82 -10.63
CA ILE A 340 9.84 22.10 -9.38
C ILE A 340 8.35 22.15 -9.03
N THR A 341 7.80 23.36 -8.87
CA THR A 341 6.43 23.57 -8.35
C THR A 341 5.36 22.73 -9.05
N PRO A 342 5.34 22.60 -10.41
CA PRO A 342 4.32 21.79 -11.08
C PRO A 342 4.45 20.27 -10.90
N PHE A 343 5.57 19.81 -10.33
CA PHE A 343 5.95 18.40 -10.21
C PHE A 343 5.89 17.89 -8.76
N THR A 344 5.34 18.68 -7.83
CA THR A 344 5.24 18.30 -6.41
C THR A 344 3.90 17.64 -6.05
N SER A 345 2.83 17.92 -6.80
CA SER A 345 1.46 17.48 -6.52
C SER A 345 1.10 16.09 -7.06
N GLY A 346 2.00 15.46 -7.81
CA GLY A 346 1.74 14.20 -8.53
C GLY A 346 0.94 14.34 -9.83
N ASP A 347 0.56 15.56 -10.23
CA ASP A 347 -0.09 15.82 -11.53
C ASP A 347 0.86 15.65 -12.72
N LYS A 348 2.14 15.96 -12.48
CA LYS A 348 3.23 15.78 -13.42
C LYS A 348 4.35 15.04 -12.72
N VAL A 349 5.00 14.15 -13.44
CA VAL A 349 6.23 13.49 -13.01
C VAL A 349 7.36 13.83 -13.97
N GLY A 350 8.58 13.83 -13.44
CA GLY A 350 9.78 14.00 -14.25
C GLY A 350 10.51 12.69 -14.53
N CYS A 351 11.47 12.76 -15.46
CA CYS A 351 12.42 11.69 -15.73
C CYS A 351 13.86 12.22 -15.86
N PHE A 352 14.83 11.31 -15.90
CA PHE A 352 16.26 11.61 -15.92
C PHE A 352 16.94 10.83 -17.04
N ALA A 353 17.58 11.54 -17.97
CA ALA A 353 18.07 10.98 -19.22
C ALA A 353 19.57 11.15 -19.40
N LEU A 354 20.31 10.16 -18.89
CA LEU A 354 21.77 10.09 -18.93
C LEU A 354 22.29 8.98 -19.84
N SER A 355 21.81 7.75 -19.65
CA SER A 355 22.27 6.57 -20.40
C SER A 355 21.89 6.65 -21.88
N GLU A 356 22.66 5.97 -22.72
CA GLU A 356 22.43 5.84 -24.16
C GLU A 356 22.63 4.37 -24.57
N PRO A 357 22.20 3.94 -25.77
CA PRO A 357 22.36 2.54 -26.20
C PRO A 357 23.81 2.05 -26.16
N GLY A 358 24.78 2.95 -26.44
CA GLY A 358 26.21 2.63 -26.45
C GLY A 358 26.90 2.75 -25.10
N ASN A 359 26.27 3.38 -24.09
CA ASN A 359 26.93 3.66 -22.81
C ASN A 359 25.94 3.80 -21.64
N GLY A 360 26.15 2.98 -20.61
CA GLY A 360 25.47 3.05 -19.31
C GLY A 360 26.47 3.35 -18.19
N SER A 361 27.27 2.34 -17.82
CA SER A 361 28.31 2.49 -16.78
C SER A 361 29.36 3.55 -17.13
N ASP A 362 29.73 3.67 -18.41
CA ASP A 362 30.57 4.76 -18.92
C ASP A 362 29.74 6.02 -19.26
N ALA A 363 29.17 6.65 -18.23
CA ALA A 363 28.30 7.81 -18.39
C ALA A 363 29.00 9.04 -19.01
N GLY A 364 30.34 9.04 -19.08
CA GLY A 364 31.14 10.12 -19.67
C GLY A 364 31.24 10.08 -21.19
N ALA A 365 30.85 8.96 -21.82
CA ALA A 365 30.95 8.73 -23.26
C ALA A 365 29.70 9.11 -24.05
N ALA A 366 28.88 10.03 -23.54
CA ALA A 366 27.63 10.46 -24.16
C ALA A 366 27.83 10.94 -25.62
N ALA A 367 27.04 10.38 -26.54
CA ALA A 367 27.04 10.72 -27.96
C ALA A 367 25.92 11.71 -28.33
N THR A 368 24.85 11.83 -27.53
CA THR A 368 23.85 12.89 -27.73
C THR A 368 24.52 14.26 -27.67
N THR A 369 24.26 15.12 -28.67
CA THR A 369 24.85 16.45 -28.77
C THR A 369 23.83 17.55 -28.49
N ALA A 370 24.31 18.68 -27.98
CA ALA A 370 23.55 19.92 -27.88
C ALA A 370 24.35 21.06 -28.51
N GLN A 371 23.87 21.62 -29.62
CA GLN A 371 24.52 22.75 -30.29
C GLN A 371 23.81 24.05 -29.94
N ALA A 372 24.58 25.08 -29.58
CA ALA A 372 24.03 26.40 -29.35
C ALA A 372 23.62 27.03 -30.68
N ASP A 373 22.38 27.50 -30.77
CA ASP A 373 21.86 28.24 -31.92
C ASP A 373 21.08 29.46 -31.42
N HIS A 374 21.72 30.64 -31.51
CA HIS A 374 21.22 31.92 -31.03
C HIS A 374 20.70 31.88 -29.57
N ASP A 375 19.38 31.92 -29.39
CA ASP A 375 18.62 31.91 -28.14
C ASP A 375 18.12 30.51 -27.76
N SER A 376 18.66 29.47 -28.38
CA SER A 376 18.24 28.09 -28.19
C SER A 376 19.39 27.09 -28.20
N TRP A 377 19.09 25.86 -27.79
CA TRP A 377 19.91 24.67 -27.98
C TRP A 377 19.19 23.69 -28.89
N VAL A 378 19.94 23.06 -29.80
CA VAL A 378 19.44 22.01 -30.69
C VAL A 378 20.04 20.68 -30.25
N LEU A 379 19.19 19.77 -29.75
CA LEU A 379 19.58 18.46 -29.25
C LEU A 379 19.34 17.39 -30.31
N SER A 380 20.34 16.54 -30.55
CA SER A 380 20.25 15.41 -31.48
C SER A 380 20.94 14.17 -30.91
N GLY A 381 20.26 13.01 -30.96
CA GLY A 381 20.76 11.74 -30.45
C GLY A 381 19.69 10.88 -29.77
N THR A 382 20.10 9.85 -29.03
CA THR A 382 19.16 8.93 -28.37
C THR A 382 19.61 8.61 -26.95
N LYS A 383 18.72 8.86 -26.00
CA LYS A 383 18.88 8.39 -24.61
C LYS A 383 18.12 7.08 -24.45
N ALA A 384 18.63 6.19 -23.61
CA ALA A 384 18.09 4.85 -23.42
C ALA A 384 17.81 4.54 -21.94
N TRP A 385 16.89 3.60 -21.71
CA TRP A 385 16.52 3.11 -20.37
C TRP A 385 15.88 4.17 -19.46
N ILE A 386 15.06 5.04 -20.04
CA ILE A 386 14.53 6.21 -19.32
C ILE A 386 13.26 5.83 -18.55
N THR A 387 13.39 5.73 -17.23
CA THR A 387 12.25 5.48 -16.33
C THR A 387 11.28 6.67 -16.33
N ASN A 388 9.98 6.38 -16.27
CA ASN A 388 8.86 7.34 -16.36
C ASN A 388 8.68 7.98 -17.75
N ALA A 389 9.46 7.62 -18.78
CA ALA A 389 9.48 8.32 -20.07
C ALA A 389 8.10 8.49 -20.74
N TRP A 390 7.19 7.53 -20.58
CA TRP A 390 5.86 7.58 -21.20
C TRP A 390 4.84 8.41 -20.41
N GLU A 391 5.12 8.73 -19.15
CA GLU A 391 4.23 9.47 -18.27
C GLU A 391 4.83 10.84 -17.86
N ALA A 392 6.11 11.05 -18.10
CA ALA A 392 6.82 12.25 -17.69
C ALA A 392 6.42 13.48 -18.53
N SER A 393 6.27 14.62 -17.85
CA SER A 393 6.03 15.92 -18.49
C SER A 393 7.31 16.75 -18.68
N ALA A 394 8.44 16.29 -18.16
CA ALA A 394 9.76 16.88 -18.37
C ALA A 394 10.90 15.88 -18.10
N ALA A 395 12.05 16.16 -18.69
CA ALA A 395 13.29 15.40 -18.51
C ALA A 395 14.46 16.32 -18.13
N VAL A 396 15.34 15.83 -17.25
CA VAL A 396 16.71 16.34 -17.13
C VAL A 396 17.58 15.52 -18.07
N VAL A 397 18.03 16.11 -19.18
CA VAL A 397 18.76 15.44 -20.26
C VAL A 397 20.24 15.86 -20.24
N PHE A 398 21.14 14.88 -20.39
CA PHE A 398 22.57 15.14 -20.51
C PHE A 398 23.04 14.95 -21.94
N ALA A 399 23.68 15.98 -22.49
CA ALA A 399 24.18 16.01 -23.86
C ALA A 399 25.54 16.71 -23.93
N SER A 400 26.39 16.27 -24.85
CA SER A 400 27.68 16.87 -25.11
C SER A 400 27.53 18.18 -25.89
N THR A 401 28.02 19.28 -25.33
CA THR A 401 28.18 20.56 -26.04
C THR A 401 29.54 20.66 -26.74
N ASP A 402 30.52 19.86 -26.34
CA ASP A 402 31.81 19.71 -27.03
C ASP A 402 32.36 18.28 -26.82
N ARG A 403 32.30 17.45 -27.86
CA ARG A 403 32.73 16.04 -27.76
C ARG A 403 34.25 15.90 -27.58
N SER A 404 35.04 16.88 -27.97
CA SER A 404 36.51 16.84 -27.82
C SER A 404 36.94 16.89 -26.35
N LEU A 405 36.08 17.46 -25.49
CA LEU A 405 36.31 17.58 -24.05
C LEU A 405 35.80 16.37 -23.24
N GLN A 406 35.28 15.33 -23.92
CA GLN A 406 34.78 14.10 -23.29
C GLN A 406 33.76 14.42 -22.18
N ASN A 407 33.92 13.86 -20.98
CA ASN A 407 33.02 14.09 -19.85
C ASN A 407 32.95 15.56 -19.39
N LYS A 408 33.98 16.38 -19.65
CA LYS A 408 33.98 17.82 -19.35
C LYS A 408 33.18 18.64 -20.37
N GLY A 409 32.84 18.04 -21.52
CA GLY A 409 31.99 18.66 -22.54
C GLY A 409 30.50 18.41 -22.35
N ILE A 410 30.08 17.68 -21.30
CA ILE A 410 28.68 17.33 -21.05
C ILE A 410 27.99 18.47 -20.30
N SER A 411 26.81 18.87 -20.77
CA SER A 411 25.91 19.83 -20.13
C SER A 411 24.56 19.18 -19.78
N ALA A 412 23.81 19.78 -18.85
CA ALA A 412 22.50 19.30 -18.43
C ALA A 412 21.40 20.26 -18.93
N PHE A 413 20.28 19.71 -19.39
CA PHE A 413 19.21 20.47 -20.02
C PHE A 413 17.84 20.06 -19.47
N LEU A 414 16.96 21.04 -19.25
CA LEU A 414 15.56 20.84 -18.89
C LEU A 414 14.74 20.77 -20.18
N VAL A 415 14.14 19.62 -20.47
CA VAL A 415 13.38 19.43 -21.71
C VAL A 415 11.91 19.16 -21.35
N PRO A 416 10.95 19.98 -21.83
CA PRO A 416 9.54 19.69 -21.63
C PRO A 416 9.11 18.48 -22.49
N MET A 417 8.11 17.73 -22.03
CA MET A 417 7.60 16.56 -22.73
C MET A 417 6.07 16.65 -22.82
N PRO A 418 5.47 16.62 -24.04
CA PRO A 418 6.13 16.55 -25.35
C PRO A 418 6.79 17.88 -25.78
N THR A 419 7.73 17.80 -26.73
CA THR A 419 8.30 18.96 -27.43
C THR A 419 8.63 18.59 -28.88
N PRO A 420 8.55 19.52 -29.86
CA PRO A 420 8.97 19.24 -31.23
C PRO A 420 10.42 18.71 -31.31
N GLY A 421 10.63 17.70 -32.15
CA GLY A 421 11.93 17.02 -32.29
C GLY A 421 12.23 15.99 -31.18
N LEU A 422 11.35 15.81 -30.19
CA LEU A 422 11.42 14.72 -29.22
C LEU A 422 10.34 13.66 -29.51
N THR A 423 10.75 12.42 -29.70
CA THR A 423 9.86 11.26 -29.78
C THR A 423 10.22 10.19 -28.76
N LEU A 424 9.23 9.37 -28.39
CA LEU A 424 9.41 8.26 -27.45
C LEU A 424 9.58 6.96 -28.21
N GLY A 425 10.58 6.17 -27.83
CA GLY A 425 10.66 4.77 -28.22
C GLY A 425 9.54 3.93 -27.59
N LYS A 426 9.36 2.71 -28.10
CA LYS A 426 8.45 1.73 -27.48
C LYS A 426 8.81 1.49 -26.00
N LYS A 427 7.81 1.14 -25.18
CA LYS A 427 8.06 0.67 -23.82
C LYS A 427 8.88 -0.62 -23.85
N GLU A 428 9.91 -0.70 -23.01
CA GLU A 428 10.68 -1.93 -22.80
C GLU A 428 9.85 -2.96 -22.03
N ASP A 429 9.84 -4.19 -22.53
CA ASP A 429 9.32 -5.36 -21.84
C ASP A 429 10.41 -5.91 -20.91
N LYS A 430 10.11 -5.99 -19.61
CA LYS A 430 11.11 -6.13 -18.54
C LYS A 430 10.74 -7.26 -17.60
N LEU A 431 11.76 -7.84 -16.96
CA LEU A 431 11.61 -8.88 -15.94
C LEU A 431 10.74 -8.42 -14.76
N GLY A 432 11.10 -7.28 -14.16
CA GLY A 432 10.45 -6.74 -12.97
C GLY A 432 10.19 -5.24 -13.11
N ILE A 433 9.64 -4.66 -12.05
CA ILE A 433 9.16 -3.27 -11.95
C ILE A 433 8.30 -2.87 -13.15
N ARG A 434 7.50 -3.80 -13.68
CA ARG A 434 6.78 -3.69 -14.97
C ARG A 434 5.75 -2.56 -15.03
N ALA A 435 5.27 -2.10 -13.88
CA ALA A 435 4.35 -0.96 -13.80
C ALA A 435 5.03 0.41 -13.96
N SER A 436 6.36 0.49 -14.02
CA SER A 436 7.07 1.72 -14.44
C SER A 436 7.45 1.63 -15.92
N SER A 437 7.19 2.72 -16.66
CA SER A 437 7.63 2.79 -18.04
C SER A 437 9.15 2.93 -18.11
N THR A 438 9.72 2.33 -19.16
CA THR A 438 11.13 2.49 -19.52
C THR A 438 11.15 2.55 -21.03
N ALA A 439 11.74 3.60 -21.60
CA ALA A 439 11.81 3.77 -23.05
C ALA A 439 13.05 4.57 -23.46
N ASN A 440 13.30 4.60 -24.76
CA ASN A 440 14.26 5.54 -25.34
C ASN A 440 13.62 6.92 -25.50
N LEU A 441 14.42 7.98 -25.36
CA LEU A 441 14.08 9.34 -25.78
C LEU A 441 14.92 9.66 -27.01
N ILE A 442 14.26 9.96 -28.12
CA ILE A 442 14.89 10.18 -29.43
C ILE A 442 14.76 11.66 -29.77
N PHE A 443 15.91 12.31 -29.96
CA PHE A 443 16.01 13.73 -30.26
C PHE A 443 16.47 13.90 -31.70
N GLU A 444 15.64 14.52 -32.52
CA GLU A 444 15.88 14.87 -33.93
C GLU A 444 15.73 16.39 -34.06
N ASP A 445 16.87 17.08 -33.97
CA ASP A 445 16.95 18.55 -33.99
C ASP A 445 15.96 19.22 -33.01
N CYS A 446 15.83 18.62 -31.83
CA CYS A 446 14.95 19.06 -30.77
C CYS A 446 15.43 20.41 -30.22
N ARG A 447 14.66 21.47 -30.49
CA ARG A 447 15.01 22.84 -30.08
C ARG A 447 14.41 23.17 -28.73
N ILE A 448 15.24 23.66 -27.81
CA ILE A 448 14.85 24.15 -26.48
C ILE A 448 15.43 25.54 -26.22
N PRO A 449 14.79 26.39 -25.39
CA PRO A 449 15.33 27.71 -25.04
C PRO A 449 16.71 27.65 -24.38
N LYS A 450 17.51 28.71 -24.54
CA LYS A 450 18.87 28.79 -23.99
C LYS A 450 18.89 28.72 -22.46
N GLU A 451 17.87 29.29 -21.82
CA GLU A 451 17.65 29.29 -20.38
C GLU A 451 17.28 27.91 -19.81
N ASN A 452 17.04 26.90 -20.66
CA ASN A 452 16.83 25.52 -20.21
C ASN A 452 18.13 24.78 -19.86
N LEU A 453 19.30 25.40 -20.05
CA LEU A 453 20.56 24.90 -19.52
C LEU A 453 20.51 24.89 -17.98
N LEU A 454 20.74 23.72 -17.37
CA LEU A 454 20.80 23.56 -15.91
C LEU A 454 22.24 23.66 -15.43
N GLY A 455 22.55 24.72 -14.67
CA GLY A 455 23.91 25.04 -14.24
C GLY A 455 24.74 25.64 -15.39
N GLU A 456 26.06 25.47 -15.32
CA GLU A 456 26.99 26.04 -16.31
C GLU A 456 27.31 25.05 -17.45
N PRO A 457 27.68 25.54 -18.65
CA PRO A 457 28.16 24.67 -19.74
C PRO A 457 29.34 23.79 -19.28
N GLY A 458 29.32 22.50 -19.62
CA GLY A 458 30.33 21.53 -19.22
C GLY A 458 30.21 21.00 -17.77
N MET A 459 29.24 21.51 -16.99
CA MET A 459 28.99 21.04 -15.62
C MET A 459 28.09 19.79 -15.55
N GLY A 460 27.54 19.35 -16.68
CA GLY A 460 26.54 18.28 -16.76
C GLY A 460 27.01 16.97 -16.14
N PHE A 461 28.24 16.51 -16.39
CA PHE A 461 28.73 15.27 -15.78
C PHE A 461 28.82 15.36 -14.25
N LYS A 462 29.24 16.51 -13.70
CA LYS A 462 29.25 16.76 -12.25
C LYS A 462 27.84 16.74 -11.67
N ILE A 463 26.89 17.38 -12.36
CA ILE A 463 25.47 17.38 -11.96
C ILE A 463 24.95 15.95 -11.94
N ALA A 464 25.16 15.16 -13.01
CA ALA A 464 24.75 13.78 -13.10
C ALA A 464 25.27 12.92 -11.94
N MET A 465 26.58 12.99 -11.66
CA MET A 465 27.18 12.19 -10.59
C MET A 465 26.65 12.56 -9.21
N GLN A 466 26.54 13.86 -8.90
CA GLN A 466 26.00 14.31 -7.61
C GLN A 466 24.50 13.99 -7.44
N THR A 467 23.75 13.94 -8.54
CA THR A 467 22.36 13.49 -8.54
C THR A 467 22.25 11.99 -8.26
N LEU A 468 23.07 11.18 -8.92
CA LEU A 468 23.10 9.73 -8.68
C LEU A 468 23.55 9.37 -7.26
N ASP A 469 24.43 10.16 -6.64
CA ASP A 469 24.78 9.95 -5.23
C ASP A 469 23.55 10.04 -4.31
N MET A 470 22.61 10.93 -4.62
CA MET A 470 21.34 11.05 -3.90
C MET A 470 20.36 9.93 -4.30
N GLY A 471 20.25 9.63 -5.59
CA GLY A 471 19.36 8.57 -6.12
C GLY A 471 19.72 7.17 -5.61
N ARG A 472 21.01 6.87 -5.41
CA ARG A 472 21.49 5.62 -4.80
C ARG A 472 20.90 5.35 -3.41
N ILE A 473 20.65 6.39 -2.59
CA ILE A 473 19.96 6.24 -1.29
C ILE A 473 18.49 5.86 -1.52
N GLY A 474 17.83 6.47 -2.51
CA GLY A 474 16.47 6.12 -2.93
C GLY A 474 16.35 4.65 -3.38
N ILE A 475 17.28 4.19 -4.21
CA ILE A 475 17.32 2.78 -4.66
C ILE A 475 17.63 1.82 -3.52
N ALA A 476 18.55 2.18 -2.61
CA ALA A 476 18.80 1.39 -1.41
C ALA A 476 17.50 1.23 -0.58
N SER A 477 16.74 2.32 -0.42
CA SER A 477 15.44 2.33 0.28
C SER A 477 14.40 1.45 -0.42
N GLN A 478 14.35 1.49 -1.75
CA GLN A 478 13.44 0.63 -2.52
C GLN A 478 13.80 -0.85 -2.36
N ALA A 479 15.08 -1.20 -2.43
CA ALA A 479 15.56 -2.56 -2.21
C ALA A 479 15.22 -3.08 -0.81
N LEU A 480 15.35 -2.22 0.23
CA LEU A 480 14.90 -2.54 1.59
C LEU A 480 13.39 -2.83 1.65
N GLY A 481 12.56 -2.05 0.97
CA GLY A 481 11.12 -2.28 0.92
C GLY A 481 10.75 -3.61 0.26
N ILE A 482 11.40 -3.95 -0.86
CA ILE A 482 11.22 -5.24 -1.56
C ILE A 482 11.63 -6.40 -0.64
N ALA A 483 12.80 -6.29 -0.01
CA ALA A 483 13.33 -7.29 0.90
C ALA A 483 12.43 -7.49 2.13
N GLN A 484 11.91 -6.40 2.70
CA GLN A 484 10.98 -6.45 3.84
C GLN A 484 9.68 -7.17 3.46
N ALA A 485 9.08 -6.86 2.31
CA ALA A 485 7.87 -7.52 1.84
C ALA A 485 8.08 -9.02 1.63
N ALA A 486 9.24 -9.42 1.11
CA ALA A 486 9.59 -10.81 0.90
C ALA A 486 9.82 -11.56 2.22
N LEU A 487 10.48 -10.94 3.20
CA LEU A 487 10.63 -11.51 4.54
C LEU A 487 9.28 -11.66 5.24
N ASP A 488 8.43 -10.62 5.20
CA ASP A 488 7.08 -10.65 5.79
C ASP A 488 6.25 -11.80 5.18
N CYS A 489 6.31 -11.96 3.85
CA CYS A 489 5.64 -13.05 3.13
C CYS A 489 6.17 -14.43 3.56
N ALA A 490 7.50 -14.60 3.64
CA ALA A 490 8.13 -15.86 4.02
C ALA A 490 7.81 -16.26 5.46
N VAL A 491 7.89 -15.32 6.41
CA VAL A 491 7.57 -15.56 7.82
C VAL A 491 6.11 -15.96 7.98
N ASN A 492 5.18 -15.18 7.40
CA ASN A 492 3.76 -15.48 7.47
C ASN A 492 3.44 -16.87 6.88
N TYR A 493 4.02 -17.21 5.72
CA TYR A 493 3.82 -18.52 5.12
C TYR A 493 4.40 -19.63 5.99
N ALA A 494 5.61 -19.45 6.54
CA ALA A 494 6.28 -20.46 7.35
C ALA A 494 5.57 -20.75 8.69
N GLU A 495 4.90 -19.75 9.29
CA GLU A 495 4.11 -19.95 10.51
C GLU A 495 2.84 -20.77 10.25
N ASN A 496 2.23 -20.63 9.07
CA ASN A 496 0.96 -21.27 8.73
C ASN A 496 1.13 -22.63 8.02
N ARG A 497 2.16 -22.78 7.20
CA ARG A 497 2.41 -24.01 6.45
C ARG A 497 2.96 -25.10 7.37
N ARG A 498 2.36 -26.30 7.32
CA ARG A 498 2.84 -27.48 8.05
C ARG A 498 3.56 -28.46 7.12
N ALA A 499 4.64 -29.04 7.62
CA ALA A 499 5.33 -30.19 7.05
C ALA A 499 5.87 -31.06 8.19
N PHE A 500 5.86 -32.39 8.03
CA PHE A 500 6.28 -33.32 9.08
C PHE A 500 5.55 -33.08 10.42
N GLY A 501 4.25 -32.77 10.36
CA GLY A 501 3.39 -32.55 11.54
C GLY A 501 3.53 -31.18 12.23
N VAL A 502 4.53 -30.36 11.89
CA VAL A 502 4.82 -29.09 12.56
C VAL A 502 4.82 -27.90 11.58
N PRO A 503 4.60 -26.66 12.05
CA PRO A 503 4.86 -25.47 11.23
C PRO A 503 6.29 -25.42 10.69
N LEU A 504 6.51 -24.85 9.50
CA LEU A 504 7.86 -24.75 8.92
C LEU A 504 8.83 -23.98 9.81
N THR A 505 8.35 -23.03 10.62
CA THR A 505 9.16 -22.31 11.62
C THR A 505 9.74 -23.22 12.71
N LYS A 506 9.32 -24.47 12.85
CA LYS A 506 9.93 -25.45 13.77
C LYS A 506 11.11 -26.20 13.16
N LEU A 507 11.34 -26.09 11.85
CA LEU A 507 12.47 -26.71 11.16
C LEU A 507 13.70 -25.80 11.30
N GLN A 508 14.79 -26.32 11.86
CA GLN A 508 16.02 -25.53 12.10
C GLN A 508 16.57 -24.89 10.81
N GLY A 509 16.53 -25.61 9.68
CA GLY A 509 16.98 -25.08 8.39
C GLY A 509 16.15 -23.88 7.90
N ILE A 510 14.88 -23.75 8.31
CA ILE A 510 14.05 -22.58 8.02
C ILE A 510 14.40 -21.43 8.96
N GLN A 511 14.61 -21.71 10.25
CA GLN A 511 15.01 -20.69 11.23
C GLN A 511 16.33 -20.00 10.85
N PHE A 512 17.35 -20.77 10.41
CA PHE A 512 18.62 -20.20 9.93
C PHE A 512 18.41 -19.25 8.75
N LYS A 513 17.57 -19.64 7.77
CA LYS A 513 17.26 -18.79 6.62
C LYS A 513 16.59 -17.48 7.05
N LEU A 514 15.59 -17.55 7.92
CA LEU A 514 14.89 -16.36 8.42
C LEU A 514 15.84 -15.45 9.23
N ALA A 515 16.75 -16.02 10.02
CA ALA A 515 17.75 -15.26 10.76
C ALA A 515 18.72 -14.54 9.81
N ASP A 516 19.25 -15.22 8.79
CA ASP A 516 20.15 -14.61 7.81
C ASP A 516 19.45 -13.52 6.99
N MET A 517 18.19 -13.74 6.61
CA MET A 517 17.38 -12.74 5.90
C MET A 517 17.16 -11.48 6.75
N ALA A 518 16.80 -11.64 8.02
CA ALA A 518 16.60 -10.52 8.95
C ALA A 518 17.90 -9.75 9.20
N LEU A 519 19.02 -10.46 9.43
CA LEU A 519 20.33 -9.85 9.65
C LEU A 519 20.76 -9.00 8.45
N ALA A 520 20.66 -9.55 7.24
CA ALA A 520 21.04 -8.83 6.02
C ALA A 520 20.16 -7.57 5.82
N LEU A 521 18.86 -7.68 6.05
CA LEU A 521 17.91 -6.58 5.92
C LEU A 521 18.19 -5.44 6.92
N GLU A 522 18.35 -5.78 8.20
CA GLU A 522 18.61 -4.78 9.23
C GLU A 522 19.98 -4.12 9.06
N SER A 523 21.01 -4.88 8.68
CA SER A 523 22.34 -4.35 8.36
C SER A 523 22.28 -3.34 7.21
N ALA A 524 21.61 -3.70 6.11
CA ALA A 524 21.43 -2.81 4.97
C ALA A 524 20.62 -1.55 5.33
N ARG A 525 19.60 -1.68 6.19
CA ARG A 525 18.80 -0.53 6.66
C ARG A 525 19.66 0.49 7.41
N LEU A 526 20.54 0.03 8.30
CA LEU A 526 21.45 0.91 9.03
C LEU A 526 22.41 1.66 8.09
N LEU A 527 22.95 0.98 7.05
CA LEU A 527 23.79 1.62 6.05
C LEU A 527 23.05 2.71 5.28
N THR A 528 21.82 2.43 4.85
CA THR A 528 20.96 3.38 4.12
C THR A 528 20.62 4.61 4.96
N TRP A 529 20.20 4.40 6.20
CA TRP A 529 19.86 5.52 7.10
C TRP A 529 21.08 6.36 7.44
N ARG A 530 22.26 5.75 7.62
CA ARG A 530 23.52 6.47 7.81
C ARG A 530 23.81 7.40 6.62
N ALA A 531 23.65 6.91 5.38
CA ALA A 531 23.88 7.73 4.19
C ALA A 531 22.89 8.90 4.10
N ALA A 532 21.61 8.66 4.40
CA ALA A 532 20.58 9.70 4.45
C ALA A 532 20.91 10.78 5.48
N MET A 533 21.20 10.39 6.72
CA MET A 533 21.58 11.31 7.80
C MET A 533 22.85 12.11 7.49
N LEU A 534 23.84 11.51 6.82
CA LEU A 534 25.04 12.24 6.39
C LEU A 534 24.72 13.31 5.36
N LYS A 535 23.83 13.01 4.39
CA LYS A 535 23.35 14.01 3.43
C LYS A 535 22.61 15.14 4.12
N ASP A 536 21.72 14.83 5.06
CA ASP A 536 20.94 15.84 5.78
C ASP A 536 21.84 16.78 6.58
N ASN A 537 22.86 16.22 7.23
CA ASN A 537 23.90 16.96 7.96
C ASN A 537 24.97 17.60 7.07
N LYS A 538 24.78 17.61 5.74
CA LYS A 538 25.69 18.19 4.74
C LYS A 538 27.13 17.67 4.84
N LYS A 539 27.30 16.41 5.27
CA LYS A 539 28.58 15.72 5.30
C LYS A 539 28.82 14.97 3.98
N PRO A 540 30.07 14.65 3.63
CA PRO A 540 30.33 13.74 2.52
C PRO A 540 29.61 12.40 2.73
N PHE A 541 28.88 11.93 1.72
CA PHE A 541 28.06 10.72 1.81
C PHE A 541 28.20 9.79 0.58
N ILE A 542 29.08 10.12 -0.37
CA ILE A 542 29.23 9.41 -1.66
C ILE A 542 29.56 7.92 -1.44
N LYS A 543 30.57 7.65 -0.59
CA LYS A 543 30.98 6.28 -0.24
C LYS A 543 29.86 5.55 0.49
N GLU A 544 29.21 6.23 1.43
CA GLU A 544 28.17 5.66 2.27
C GLU A 544 26.89 5.34 1.48
N ALA A 545 26.50 6.17 0.50
CA ALA A 545 25.41 5.90 -0.41
C ALA A 545 25.71 4.71 -1.33
N ALA A 546 26.95 4.61 -1.86
CA ALA A 546 27.37 3.45 -2.65
C ALA A 546 27.36 2.14 -1.82
N MET A 547 27.84 2.19 -0.57
CA MET A 547 27.76 1.04 0.36
C MET A 547 26.31 0.63 0.64
N ALA A 548 25.42 1.59 0.90
CA ALA A 548 24.01 1.33 1.15
C ALA A 548 23.32 0.68 -0.05
N LYS A 549 23.47 1.27 -1.24
CA LYS A 549 22.87 0.73 -2.48
C LYS A 549 23.37 -0.66 -2.77
N LEU A 550 24.68 -0.90 -2.67
CA LEU A 550 25.27 -2.21 -2.88
C LEU A 550 24.70 -3.26 -1.91
N ALA A 551 24.79 -3.00 -0.60
CA ALA A 551 24.37 -3.98 0.40
C ALA A 551 22.86 -4.24 0.35
N ALA A 552 22.04 -3.20 0.19
CA ALA A 552 20.58 -3.34 0.14
C ALA A 552 20.11 -4.08 -1.11
N SER A 553 20.69 -3.81 -2.28
CA SER A 553 20.32 -4.49 -3.54
C SER A 553 20.69 -5.96 -3.54
N GLU A 554 21.91 -6.32 -3.12
CA GLU A 554 22.34 -7.72 -3.03
C GLU A 554 21.55 -8.47 -1.94
N ALA A 555 21.24 -7.81 -0.81
CA ALA A 555 20.36 -8.37 0.22
C ALA A 555 18.95 -8.61 -0.32
N ALA A 556 18.38 -7.68 -1.08
CA ALA A 556 17.05 -7.84 -1.67
C ALA A 556 16.97 -9.06 -2.59
N THR A 557 17.94 -9.26 -3.48
CA THR A 557 18.01 -10.45 -4.34
C THR A 557 18.14 -11.74 -3.51
N ALA A 558 19.02 -11.76 -2.50
CA ALA A 558 19.21 -12.95 -1.65
C ALA A 558 17.96 -13.28 -0.82
N ILE A 559 17.32 -12.27 -0.21
CA ILE A 559 16.13 -12.42 0.64
C ILE A 559 14.94 -12.88 -0.19
N THR A 560 14.71 -12.26 -1.35
CA THR A 560 13.59 -12.63 -2.24
C THR A 560 13.75 -14.03 -2.81
N HIS A 561 14.98 -14.43 -3.17
CA HIS A 561 15.31 -15.80 -3.54
C HIS A 561 14.96 -16.78 -2.41
N GLN A 562 15.38 -16.48 -1.19
CA GLN A 562 15.10 -17.33 -0.04
C GLN A 562 13.61 -17.37 0.33
N ALA A 563 12.88 -16.28 0.13
CA ALA A 563 11.43 -16.24 0.32
C ALA A 563 10.73 -17.22 -0.64
N MET A 564 11.07 -17.21 -1.93
CA MET A 564 10.57 -18.20 -2.88
C MET A 564 10.88 -19.63 -2.43
N GLN A 565 12.11 -19.89 -1.97
CA GLN A 565 12.52 -21.21 -1.50
C GLN A 565 11.73 -21.68 -0.28
N ILE A 566 11.40 -20.79 0.66
CA ILE A 566 10.60 -21.10 1.86
C ILE A 566 9.14 -21.42 1.48
N LEU A 567 8.59 -20.74 0.48
CA LEU A 567 7.24 -21.02 -0.03
C LEU A 567 7.20 -22.32 -0.89
N GLY A 568 8.34 -22.80 -1.38
CA GLY A 568 8.42 -23.98 -2.24
C GLY A 568 7.68 -23.75 -3.56
N GLY A 569 6.86 -24.72 -3.98
CA GLY A 569 6.08 -24.60 -5.22
C GLY A 569 5.17 -23.36 -5.27
N MET A 570 4.62 -22.94 -4.12
CA MET A 570 3.81 -21.72 -4.04
C MET A 570 4.61 -20.44 -4.30
N GLY A 571 5.94 -20.47 -4.10
CA GLY A 571 6.81 -19.33 -4.37
C GLY A 571 7.08 -19.09 -5.85
N TYR A 572 6.77 -20.07 -6.70
CA TYR A 572 7.03 -20.02 -8.15
C TYR A 572 5.80 -19.60 -8.98
N VAL A 573 4.61 -19.63 -8.39
CA VAL A 573 3.36 -19.30 -9.08
C VAL A 573 2.91 -17.87 -8.76
N THR A 574 2.26 -17.22 -9.72
CA THR A 574 1.82 -15.81 -9.61
C THR A 574 0.67 -15.58 -8.64
N GLU A 575 0.13 -16.63 -8.01
CA GLU A 575 -0.86 -16.52 -6.94
C GLU A 575 -0.26 -15.95 -5.65
N MET A 576 1.06 -16.09 -5.45
CA MET A 576 1.79 -15.54 -4.33
C MET A 576 2.73 -14.42 -4.79
N PRO A 577 2.95 -13.38 -3.97
CA PRO A 577 3.73 -12.21 -4.40
C PRO A 577 5.25 -12.45 -4.44
N ALA A 578 5.74 -13.58 -3.92
CA ALA A 578 7.17 -13.86 -3.78
C ALA A 578 7.94 -13.82 -5.11
N GLU A 579 7.37 -14.38 -6.18
CA GLU A 579 8.00 -14.37 -7.51
C GLU A 579 8.18 -12.95 -8.05
N ARG A 580 7.18 -12.08 -7.85
CA ARG A 580 7.25 -10.68 -8.26
C ARG A 580 8.34 -9.94 -7.48
N HIS A 581 8.42 -10.15 -6.17
CA HIS A 581 9.49 -9.55 -5.37
C HIS A 581 10.88 -9.94 -5.87
N TYR A 582 11.08 -11.21 -6.28
CA TYR A 582 12.34 -11.66 -6.87
C TYR A 582 12.65 -10.99 -8.20
N ARG A 583 11.66 -10.91 -9.11
CA ARG A 583 11.81 -10.19 -10.38
C ARG A 583 12.14 -8.70 -10.17
N ASP A 584 11.46 -8.06 -9.22
CA ASP A 584 11.64 -6.64 -8.90
C ASP A 584 12.99 -6.37 -8.24
N ALA A 585 13.46 -7.23 -7.34
CA ALA A 585 14.76 -7.06 -6.67
C ALA A 585 15.92 -7.02 -7.66
N ARG A 586 15.85 -7.83 -8.73
CA ARG A 586 16.96 -8.01 -9.68
C ARG A 586 17.45 -6.72 -10.32
N ILE A 587 16.56 -5.75 -10.57
CA ILE A 587 16.94 -4.49 -11.22
C ILE A 587 17.76 -3.58 -10.29
N THR A 588 17.61 -3.75 -8.97
CA THR A 588 18.25 -2.88 -7.97
C THR A 588 19.76 -3.03 -7.94
N GLU A 589 20.30 -4.13 -8.43
CA GLU A 589 21.75 -4.37 -8.57
C GLU A 589 22.32 -3.77 -9.85
N ILE A 590 21.47 -3.30 -10.79
CA ILE A 590 21.89 -2.88 -12.14
C ILE A 590 21.82 -1.37 -12.29
N TYR A 591 20.64 -0.78 -12.11
CA TYR A 591 20.44 0.64 -12.41
C TYR A 591 21.02 1.58 -11.33
N GLU A 592 21.14 2.86 -11.67
CA GLU A 592 21.80 3.90 -10.85
C GLU A 592 23.25 3.52 -10.44
N GLY A 593 23.91 2.79 -11.34
CA GLY A 593 25.24 2.21 -11.20
C GLY A 593 25.16 0.76 -10.71
N THR A 594 25.72 -0.16 -11.50
CA THR A 594 25.74 -1.59 -11.15
C THR A 594 26.49 -1.83 -9.83
N SER A 595 26.31 -2.99 -9.23
CA SER A 595 27.06 -3.39 -8.03
C SER A 595 28.58 -3.22 -8.19
N GLU A 596 29.13 -3.46 -9.38
CA GLU A 596 30.56 -3.25 -9.70
C GLU A 596 30.93 -1.76 -9.68
N ILE A 597 30.07 -0.91 -10.23
CA ILE A 597 30.28 0.55 -10.17
C ILE A 597 30.23 1.04 -8.72
N GLN A 598 29.33 0.51 -7.88
CA GLN A 598 29.33 0.84 -6.46
C GLN A 598 30.65 0.42 -5.79
N ARG A 599 31.15 -0.79 -6.07
CA ARG A 599 32.45 -1.27 -5.56
C ARG A 599 33.60 -0.36 -5.99
N LEU A 600 33.62 0.12 -7.24
CA LEU A 600 34.64 1.07 -7.72
C LEU A 600 34.57 2.41 -6.97
N VAL A 601 33.37 2.96 -6.77
CA VAL A 601 33.18 4.20 -6.00
C VAL A 601 33.67 4.03 -4.56
N ILE A 602 33.32 2.92 -3.91
CA ILE A 602 33.76 2.60 -2.55
C ILE A 602 35.29 2.49 -2.49
N ALA A 603 35.90 1.70 -3.38
CA ALA A 603 37.33 1.51 -3.43
C ALA A 603 38.09 2.82 -3.67
N GLY A 604 37.61 3.66 -4.60
CA GLY A 604 38.20 4.96 -4.89
C GLY A 604 38.20 5.89 -3.66
N HIS A 605 37.08 5.96 -2.94
CA HIS A 605 36.99 6.77 -1.73
C HIS A 605 37.80 6.19 -0.57
N LEU A 606 37.80 4.86 -0.38
CA LEU A 606 38.60 4.19 0.64
C LEU A 606 40.09 4.48 0.46
N LEU A 607 40.63 4.25 -0.73
CA LEU A 607 42.04 4.48 -1.04
C LEU A 607 42.42 5.95 -0.87
N LYS A 608 41.53 6.89 -1.22
CA LYS A 608 41.74 8.31 -0.99
C LYS A 608 41.88 8.63 0.50
N SER A 609 41.03 8.07 1.36
CA SER A 609 41.06 8.30 2.81
C SER A 609 42.32 7.79 3.51
N TYR A 610 43.02 6.79 2.96
CA TYR A 610 44.31 6.31 3.50
C TYR A 610 45.52 7.09 2.97
N ARG A 611 45.34 7.89 1.91
CA ARG A 611 46.40 8.72 1.30
C ARG A 611 46.36 10.17 1.79
N SER A 612 45.17 10.65 2.16
CA SER A 612 44.94 11.93 2.84
C SER A 612 45.26 11.82 4.31
#